data_AF-A0A9D4LR74-F1
#
_entry.id   AF-A0A9D4LR74-F1
#
_cell.length_a   1.000
_cell.length_b   1.000
_cell.length_c   1.000
_cell.angle_alpha   90.00
_cell.angle_beta   90.00
_cell.angle_gamma   90.00
#
_symmetry.space_group_name_H-M   'P 1'
#
loop_
_entity.id
_entity.type
_entity.pdbx_description
1 polymer ?
#
loop_
_entity_poly.entity_id
_entity_poly.type
_entity_poly.pdbx_seq_one_letter_code
_entity_poly.pdbx_strand_id
1 'polypeptide(L)'
;EVPCTSTTGGLQATWGLGNRLFVFPGKKGTLCTGSDKTRGVPVINEVRWETDMHGPVTRKLVNETHNIFVALQARASETSGTALKPLLVKASKQYRSVLKACSLDVYSMTEGCDDDDEKKAVLEEQMKIFNMTELIWSLCEILWIDVAPGGLVISQLLEWLRWHFTEGEQLFAEITREEFPDQHVTYWDCIYRLLLQGQVDKVRILLSQHPSFRIDAFQSMDEVLRKMPLFSQLQRGNSVAEFDMKWRHWKDDCERRLESGEFAAAPNLDTIARILCGEDRVFSDLKDLCETWYHMLVSKMLYQKPTVKSVDLHYYVQTCMDEFRSDGRKGEMDSILLSAMEFDILQVIKDCSAVLSGWWFVAMYTSFFCFQCSVEWMVVCSPPDRYSAPLWTAGISQNGVWY
;
A
#
# COMPACT_ATOMS: atom_id res chain seq x y z
N GLU A 1 14.93 -13.11 -30.10
CA GLU A 1 16.36 -12.95 -30.47
C GLU A 1 16.65 -11.47 -30.72
N VAL A 2 17.47 -10.83 -29.89
CA VAL A 2 17.96 -9.47 -30.19
C VAL A 2 19.02 -9.61 -31.28
N PRO A 3 18.88 -9.01 -32.47
CA PRO A 3 19.94 -9.06 -33.46
C PRO A 3 21.11 -8.24 -32.92
N CYS A 4 22.17 -8.91 -32.46
CA CYS A 4 23.43 -8.28 -32.08
C CYS A 4 24.15 -7.76 -33.33
N THR A 5 23.67 -6.66 -33.92
CA THR A 5 24.42 -5.90 -34.91
C THR A 5 25.41 -5.01 -34.19
N SER A 6 26.56 -5.55 -33.80
CA SER A 6 27.66 -4.76 -33.25
C SER A 6 28.24 -3.87 -34.35
N THR A 7 27.98 -2.57 -34.31
CA THR A 7 28.52 -1.60 -35.27
C THR A 7 29.92 -1.13 -34.84
N THR A 8 30.91 -1.31 -35.71
CA THR A 8 32.33 -0.95 -35.49
C THR A 8 32.64 0.53 -35.80
N GLY A 9 31.63 1.33 -36.15
CA GLY A 9 31.67 2.78 -36.32
C GLY A 9 31.04 3.51 -35.13
N GLY A 10 31.45 4.75 -34.85
CA GLY A 10 30.84 5.53 -33.75
C GLY A 10 29.33 5.64 -33.93
N LEU A 11 28.55 5.55 -32.86
CA LEU A 11 27.08 5.62 -32.91
C LEU A 11 26.63 7.08 -33.13
N GLN A 12 25.67 7.28 -34.03
CA GLN A 12 24.93 8.54 -34.16
C GLN A 12 23.47 8.29 -33.80
N ALA A 13 22.83 9.30 -33.22
CA ALA A 13 21.44 9.23 -32.83
C ALA A 13 20.71 10.51 -33.20
N THR A 14 19.41 10.41 -33.46
CA THR A 14 18.53 11.55 -33.71
C THR A 14 17.22 11.35 -32.98
N TRP A 15 16.79 12.37 -32.25
CA TRP A 15 15.51 12.39 -31.56
C TRP A 15 14.37 12.32 -32.59
N GLY A 16 13.48 11.37 -32.38
CA GLY A 16 12.21 11.26 -33.09
C GLY A 16 11.11 12.08 -32.40
N LEU A 17 9.88 11.96 -32.89
CA LEU A 17 8.71 12.52 -32.22
C LEU A 17 8.35 11.65 -31.01
N GLY A 18 8.13 12.29 -29.86
CA GLY A 18 7.78 11.62 -28.61
C GLY A 18 8.96 10.85 -28.00
N ASN A 19 8.67 9.69 -27.44
CA ASN A 19 9.61 8.81 -26.73
C ASN A 19 10.46 7.93 -27.67
N ARG A 20 10.96 8.50 -28.76
CA ARG A 20 11.65 7.74 -29.82
C ARG A 20 13.03 8.30 -30.09
N LEU A 21 14.04 7.44 -30.15
CA LEU A 21 15.41 7.78 -30.54
C LEU A 21 15.82 6.84 -31.67
N PHE A 22 16.15 7.41 -32.83
CA PHE A 22 16.66 6.66 -33.95
C PHE A 22 18.17 6.58 -33.86
N VAL A 23 18.70 5.37 -33.73
CA VAL A 23 20.14 5.09 -33.58
C VAL A 23 20.66 4.44 -34.85
N PHE A 24 21.73 4.99 -35.42
CA PHE A 24 22.31 4.54 -36.68
C PHE A 24 23.85 4.64 -36.65
N PRO A 25 24.56 3.83 -37.46
CA PRO A 25 26.02 3.89 -37.51
C PRO A 25 26.50 5.24 -38.07
N GLY A 26 27.33 5.92 -37.29
CA GLY A 26 27.99 7.16 -37.69
C GLY A 26 29.08 6.91 -38.74
N LYS A 27 29.22 7.83 -39.68
CA LYS A 27 30.28 7.78 -40.69
C LYS A 27 31.63 8.00 -40.01
N LYS A 28 32.47 6.97 -39.91
CA LYS A 28 33.91 7.18 -39.64
C LYS A 28 34.48 7.99 -40.81
N GLY A 29 34.86 9.23 -40.54
CA GLY A 29 35.77 9.97 -41.40
C GLY A 29 37.15 9.34 -41.28
N THR A 30 37.46 8.35 -42.10
CA THR A 30 38.84 7.88 -42.26
C THR A 30 39.05 7.53 -43.73
N LEU A 31 39.92 8.31 -44.36
CA LEU A 31 40.52 8.07 -45.66
C LEU A 31 41.17 6.68 -45.65
N CYS A 32 40.45 5.66 -46.13
CA CYS A 32 41.03 4.39 -46.50
C CYS A 32 40.59 4.06 -47.92
N THR A 33 41.49 4.33 -48.86
CA THR A 33 41.48 3.79 -50.21
C THR A 33 41.58 2.27 -50.12
N GLY A 34 40.48 1.58 -50.38
CA GLY A 34 40.46 0.12 -50.46
C GLY A 34 39.06 -0.35 -50.78
N SER A 35 38.87 -0.84 -51.99
CA SER A 35 37.62 -1.38 -52.49
C SER A 35 37.20 -2.61 -51.70
N ASP A 36 36.17 -2.50 -50.87
CA ASP A 36 35.37 -3.66 -50.51
C ASP A 36 33.88 -3.33 -50.54
N LYS A 37 33.17 -4.02 -51.43
CA LYS A 37 31.78 -3.78 -51.81
C LYS A 37 30.88 -4.78 -51.09
N THR A 38 30.63 -4.55 -49.81
CA THR A 38 29.40 -5.01 -49.13
C THR A 38 29.03 -3.99 -48.06
N ARG A 39 28.64 -2.78 -48.46
CA ARG A 39 27.92 -1.87 -47.56
C ARG A 39 26.51 -2.42 -47.37
N GLY A 40 26.31 -3.21 -46.32
CA GLY A 40 24.97 -3.55 -45.83
C GLY A 40 24.16 -2.26 -45.63
N VAL A 41 22.84 -2.34 -45.88
CA VAL A 41 21.92 -1.22 -45.66
C VAL A 41 22.12 -0.71 -44.22
N PRO A 42 22.31 0.61 -43.99
CA PRO A 42 22.44 1.12 -42.64
C PRO A 42 21.15 0.81 -41.88
N VAL A 43 21.23 -0.12 -40.94
CA VAL A 43 20.10 -0.46 -40.06
C VAL A 43 19.89 0.72 -39.13
N ILE A 44 18.70 1.32 -39.20
CA ILE A 44 18.24 2.32 -38.25
C ILE A 44 17.49 1.56 -37.17
N ASN A 45 17.99 1.62 -35.94
CA ASN A 45 17.32 1.03 -34.78
C ASN A 45 16.44 2.09 -34.13
N GLU A 46 15.16 1.78 -33.92
CA GLU A 46 14.25 2.62 -33.12
C GLU A 46 14.34 2.18 -31.66
N VAL A 47 14.81 3.07 -30.80
CA VAL A 47 14.80 2.90 -29.35
C VAL A 47 13.62 3.67 -28.79
N ARG A 48 12.78 3.01 -28.00
CA ARG A 48 11.68 3.64 -27.25
C ARG A 48 11.91 3.47 -25.75
N TRP A 49 11.54 4.49 -24.97
CA TRP A 49 11.52 4.46 -23.50
C TRP A 49 10.11 4.79 -23.00
N GLU A 50 9.80 4.51 -21.73
CA GLU A 50 8.50 4.84 -21.12
C GLU A 50 7.28 4.31 -21.92
N THR A 51 7.37 3.06 -22.38
CA THR A 51 6.28 2.41 -23.12
C THR A 51 5.22 1.78 -22.21
N ASP A 52 5.55 1.63 -20.92
CA ASP A 52 4.70 1.18 -19.82
C ASP A 52 3.36 1.95 -19.76
N MET A 53 3.40 3.28 -19.88
CA MET A 53 2.21 4.13 -19.79
C MET A 53 1.37 4.16 -21.07
N HIS A 54 1.84 3.54 -22.16
CA HIS A 54 1.12 3.50 -23.44
C HIS A 54 0.19 2.30 -23.60
N GLY A 55 0.07 1.43 -22.60
CA GLY A 55 -0.94 0.37 -22.57
C GLY A 55 -2.38 0.90 -22.67
N PRO A 56 -3.34 0.08 -23.15
CA PRO A 56 -4.75 0.48 -23.19
C PRO A 56 -5.31 0.75 -21.79
N VAL A 57 -4.93 -0.07 -20.80
CA VAL A 57 -5.39 0.07 -19.40
C VAL A 57 -4.75 1.28 -18.71
N THR A 58 -3.45 1.49 -18.86
CA THR A 58 -2.77 2.67 -18.30
C THR A 58 -3.30 3.97 -18.91
N ARG A 59 -3.63 3.99 -20.21
CA ARG A 59 -4.29 5.16 -20.83
C ARG A 59 -5.69 5.41 -20.26
N LYS A 60 -6.48 4.36 -20.02
CA LYS A 60 -7.77 4.48 -19.34
C LYS A 60 -7.60 5.05 -17.93
N LEU A 61 -6.64 4.52 -17.16
CA LEU A 61 -6.29 5.03 -15.83
C LEU A 61 -5.97 6.52 -15.86
N VAL A 62 -5.06 6.95 -16.74
CA VAL A 62 -4.66 8.36 -16.86
C VAL A 62 -5.85 9.26 -17.23
N ASN A 63 -6.69 8.84 -18.18
CA ASN A 63 -7.84 9.64 -18.62
C ASN A 63 -8.89 9.78 -17.51
N GLU A 64 -9.26 8.68 -16.84
CA GLU A 64 -10.24 8.72 -15.77
C GLU A 64 -9.75 9.52 -14.56
N THR A 65 -8.48 9.34 -14.18
CA THR A 65 -7.87 10.07 -13.05
C THR A 65 -7.68 11.55 -13.37
N HIS A 66 -7.32 11.89 -14.61
CA HIS A 66 -7.29 13.28 -15.07
C HIS A 66 -8.65 13.96 -14.97
N ASN A 67 -9.74 13.28 -15.32
CA ASN A 67 -11.09 13.85 -15.17
C ASN A 67 -11.42 14.12 -13.70
N ILE A 68 -11.04 13.23 -12.78
CA ILE A 68 -11.20 13.45 -11.34
C ILE A 68 -10.36 14.65 -10.91
N PHE A 69 -9.11 14.78 -11.40
CA PHE A 69 -8.23 15.90 -11.12
C PHE A 69 -8.84 17.25 -11.53
N VAL A 70 -9.28 17.37 -12.79
CA VAL A 70 -9.87 18.61 -13.31
C VAL A 70 -11.13 18.98 -12.55
N ALA A 71 -11.98 17.99 -12.22
CA ALA A 71 -13.16 18.21 -11.40
C ALA A 71 -12.80 18.68 -9.98
N LEU A 72 -11.77 18.11 -9.36
CA LEU A 72 -11.26 18.54 -8.06
C LEU A 72 -10.73 19.97 -8.13
N GLN A 73 -9.92 20.31 -9.15
CA GLN A 73 -9.33 21.63 -9.33
C GLN A 73 -10.41 22.71 -9.49
N ALA A 74 -11.45 22.47 -10.29
CA ALA A 74 -12.57 23.38 -10.45
C ALA A 74 -13.25 23.65 -9.10
N ARG A 75 -13.53 22.61 -8.32
CA ARG A 75 -14.19 22.74 -7.02
C ARG A 75 -13.29 23.34 -5.94
N ALA A 76 -11.99 23.08 -6.00
CA ALA A 76 -10.99 23.65 -5.09
C ALA A 76 -10.81 25.15 -5.33
N SER A 77 -11.06 25.64 -6.55
CA SER A 77 -11.04 27.08 -6.83
C SER A 77 -12.22 27.83 -6.19
N GLU A 78 -13.33 27.12 -5.94
CA GLU A 78 -14.56 27.65 -5.34
C GLU A 78 -14.64 27.43 -3.82
N THR A 79 -13.90 26.44 -3.30
CA THR A 79 -14.00 25.98 -1.91
C THR A 79 -12.64 26.08 -1.22
N SER A 80 -12.53 26.93 -0.19
CA SER A 80 -11.29 27.13 0.58
C SER A 80 -11.39 26.61 2.01
N GLY A 81 -10.24 26.31 2.61
CA GLY A 81 -10.12 25.93 4.02
C GLY A 81 -10.63 24.52 4.34
N THR A 82 -11.24 24.34 5.51
CA THR A 82 -11.62 23.02 6.07
C THR A 82 -12.66 22.27 5.24
N ALA A 83 -13.46 22.98 4.42
CA ALA A 83 -14.43 22.39 3.51
C ALA A 83 -13.78 21.66 2.31
N LEU A 84 -12.49 21.90 2.04
CA LEU A 84 -11.74 21.21 0.98
C LEU A 84 -11.35 19.78 1.39
N LYS A 85 -11.16 19.51 2.69
CA LYS A 85 -10.72 18.18 3.18
C LYS A 85 -11.67 17.04 2.76
N PRO A 86 -13.00 17.14 2.93
CA PRO A 86 -13.93 16.11 2.43
C PRO A 86 -13.86 15.90 0.91
N LEU A 87 -13.56 16.95 0.14
CA LEU A 87 -13.39 16.85 -1.31
C LEU A 87 -12.11 16.09 -1.69
N LEU A 88 -11.02 16.35 -0.97
CA LEU A 88 -9.75 15.63 -1.14
C LEU A 88 -9.90 14.14 -0.80
N VAL A 89 -10.53 13.82 0.34
CA VAL A 89 -10.82 12.43 0.72
C VAL A 89 -11.69 11.75 -0.33
N LYS A 90 -12.74 12.42 -0.83
CA LYS A 90 -13.60 11.87 -1.88
C LYS A 90 -12.82 11.62 -3.17
N ALA A 91 -12.02 12.58 -3.62
CA ALA A 91 -11.22 12.43 -4.82
C ALA A 91 -10.21 11.29 -4.67
N SER A 92 -9.48 11.21 -3.55
CA SER A 92 -8.54 10.11 -3.26
C SER A 92 -9.21 8.73 -3.33
N LYS A 93 -10.41 8.59 -2.75
CA LYS A 93 -11.22 7.35 -2.85
C LYS A 93 -11.64 7.04 -4.30
N GLN A 94 -11.96 8.05 -5.11
CA GLN A 94 -12.24 7.86 -6.54
C GLN A 94 -11.01 7.40 -7.32
N TYR A 95 -9.82 7.93 -7.03
CA TYR A 95 -8.57 7.47 -7.64
C TYR A 95 -8.30 5.99 -7.34
N ARG A 96 -8.45 5.57 -6.08
CA ARG A 96 -8.33 4.16 -5.69
C ARG A 96 -9.36 3.28 -6.40
N SER A 97 -10.60 3.74 -6.54
CA SER A 97 -11.64 3.04 -7.30
C SER A 97 -11.26 2.82 -8.76
N VAL A 98 -10.68 3.83 -9.42
CA VAL A 98 -10.19 3.71 -10.81
C VAL A 98 -9.00 2.75 -10.88
N LEU A 99 -8.04 2.85 -9.96
CA LEU A 99 -6.89 1.92 -9.88
C LEU A 99 -7.35 0.46 -9.73
N LYS A 100 -8.34 0.19 -8.86
CA LYS A 100 -8.89 -1.16 -8.73
C LYS A 100 -9.63 -1.64 -9.97
N ALA A 101 -10.45 -0.79 -10.60
CA ALA A 101 -11.10 -1.14 -11.85
C ALA A 101 -10.09 -1.49 -12.95
N CYS A 102 -9.01 -0.70 -13.06
CA CYS A 102 -7.93 -0.95 -14.00
C CYS A 102 -7.16 -2.24 -13.66
N SER A 103 -6.94 -2.53 -12.37
CA SER A 103 -6.29 -3.77 -11.94
C SER A 103 -7.13 -5.01 -12.29
N LEU A 104 -8.45 -4.93 -12.14
CA LEU A 104 -9.38 -5.99 -12.56
C LEU A 104 -9.38 -6.18 -14.08
N ASP A 105 -9.28 -5.09 -14.86
CA ASP A 105 -9.14 -5.18 -16.32
C ASP A 105 -7.85 -5.92 -16.71
N VAL A 106 -6.71 -5.62 -16.06
CA VAL A 106 -5.43 -6.34 -16.29
C VAL A 106 -5.57 -7.82 -15.93
N TYR A 107 -6.19 -8.13 -14.79
CA TYR A 107 -6.41 -9.51 -14.36
C TYR A 107 -7.24 -10.30 -15.38
N SER A 108 -8.36 -9.74 -15.85
CA SER A 108 -9.20 -10.36 -16.89
C SER A 108 -8.45 -10.54 -18.22
N MET A 109 -7.59 -9.59 -18.60
CA MET A 109 -6.73 -9.73 -19.78
C MET A 109 -5.69 -10.85 -19.63
N THR A 110 -5.22 -11.09 -18.40
CA THR A 110 -4.24 -12.13 -18.07
C THR A 110 -4.86 -13.51 -18.19
N GLU A 111 -6.08 -13.72 -17.66
CA GLU A 111 -6.83 -14.98 -17.80
C GLU A 111 -7.19 -15.30 -19.26
N GLY A 112 -7.29 -14.29 -20.14
CA GLY A 112 -7.58 -14.48 -21.56
C GLY A 112 -6.35 -14.74 -22.44
N CYS A 113 -5.13 -14.77 -21.88
CA CYS A 113 -3.87 -14.87 -22.63
C CYS A 113 -3.10 -16.18 -22.36
N ASP A 114 -3.79 -17.32 -22.28
CA ASP A 114 -3.18 -18.62 -21.95
C ASP A 114 -2.11 -19.10 -22.95
N ASP A 115 -2.11 -18.61 -24.19
CA ASP A 115 -1.21 -19.06 -25.26
C ASP A 115 0.03 -18.15 -25.50
N ASP A 116 0.19 -17.05 -24.75
CA ASP A 116 1.27 -16.06 -24.97
C ASP A 116 1.99 -15.69 -23.65
N ASP A 117 3.04 -16.47 -23.34
CA ASP A 117 3.85 -16.32 -22.12
C ASP A 117 4.51 -14.93 -22.00
N GLU A 118 4.94 -14.32 -23.12
CA GLU A 118 5.62 -13.02 -23.10
C GLU A 118 4.61 -11.92 -22.72
N LYS A 119 3.42 -11.95 -23.32
CA LYS A 119 2.36 -11.01 -23.01
C LYS A 119 1.85 -11.19 -21.57
N LYS A 120 1.74 -12.43 -21.10
CA LYS A 120 1.36 -12.74 -19.72
C LYS A 120 2.34 -12.14 -18.71
N ALA A 121 3.65 -12.32 -18.93
CA ALA A 121 4.69 -11.75 -18.07
C ALA A 121 4.60 -10.20 -17.98
N VAL A 122 4.31 -9.53 -19.10
CA VAL A 122 4.13 -8.06 -19.11
C VAL A 122 2.90 -7.62 -18.32
N LEU A 123 1.78 -8.35 -18.44
CA LEU A 123 0.55 -8.05 -17.69
C LEU A 123 0.73 -8.31 -16.18
N GLU A 124 1.42 -9.38 -15.80
CA GLU A 124 1.76 -9.68 -14.41
C GLU A 124 2.62 -8.58 -13.79
N GLU A 125 3.62 -8.08 -14.52
CA GLU A 125 4.44 -6.95 -14.05
C GLU A 125 3.61 -5.66 -13.89
N GLN A 126 2.73 -5.39 -14.85
CA GLN A 126 1.82 -4.25 -14.76
C GLN A 126 0.88 -4.36 -13.53
N MET A 127 0.39 -5.57 -13.24
CA MET A 127 -0.45 -5.82 -12.07
C MET A 127 0.32 -5.58 -10.76
N LYS A 128 1.59 -5.99 -10.68
CA LYS A 128 2.45 -5.70 -9.52
C LYS A 128 2.59 -4.20 -9.30
N ILE A 129 2.86 -3.43 -10.36
CA ILE A 129 3.00 -1.97 -10.27
C ILE A 129 1.70 -1.32 -9.77
N PHE A 130 0.54 -1.76 -10.25
CA PHE A 130 -0.75 -1.26 -9.77
C PHE A 130 -1.02 -1.60 -8.31
N ASN A 131 -0.72 -2.83 -7.89
CA ASN A 131 -0.87 -3.23 -6.49
C ASN A 131 0.06 -2.42 -5.57
N MET A 132 1.33 -2.24 -5.95
CA MET A 132 2.27 -1.37 -5.22
C MET A 132 1.76 0.07 -5.14
N THR A 133 1.32 0.61 -6.27
CA THR A 133 0.75 1.96 -6.37
C THR A 133 -0.43 2.15 -5.42
N GLU A 134 -1.38 1.22 -5.42
CA GLU A 134 -2.56 1.29 -4.56
C GLU A 134 -2.20 1.15 -3.08
N LEU A 135 -1.27 0.26 -2.74
CA LEU A 135 -0.78 0.04 -1.39
C LEU A 135 -0.14 1.31 -0.83
N ILE A 136 0.77 1.94 -1.59
CA ILE A 136 1.42 3.19 -1.21
C ILE A 136 0.39 4.32 -1.12
N TRP A 137 -0.46 4.50 -2.15
CA TRP A 137 -1.45 5.57 -2.18
C TRP A 137 -2.39 5.52 -0.98
N SER A 138 -2.88 4.33 -0.65
CA SER A 138 -3.80 4.13 0.48
C SER A 138 -3.16 4.35 1.84
N LEU A 139 -1.88 3.98 2.02
CA LEU A 139 -1.13 4.34 3.22
C LEU A 139 -0.98 5.87 3.31
N CYS A 140 -0.61 6.51 2.21
CA CYS A 140 -0.50 7.96 2.14
C CYS A 140 -1.83 8.67 2.45
N GLU A 141 -2.94 8.13 1.96
CA GLU A 141 -4.28 8.63 2.28
C GLU A 141 -4.51 8.63 3.79
N ILE A 142 -4.16 7.55 4.50
CA ILE A 142 -4.31 7.43 5.95
C ILE A 142 -3.42 8.42 6.72
N LEU A 143 -2.17 8.58 6.27
CA LEU A 143 -1.17 9.38 7.00
C LEU A 143 -1.33 10.89 6.81
N TRP A 144 -1.76 11.34 5.63
CA TRP A 144 -1.80 12.78 5.30
C TRP A 144 -3.16 13.33 4.84
N ILE A 145 -4.07 12.51 4.30
CA ILE A 145 -5.34 12.99 3.71
C ILE A 145 -6.53 12.76 4.66
N ASP A 146 -6.84 11.50 4.96
CA ASP A 146 -7.91 11.05 5.86
C ASP A 146 -7.38 10.85 7.29
N VAL A 147 -6.66 11.85 7.81
CA VAL A 147 -6.10 11.78 9.16
C VAL A 147 -7.22 11.76 10.20
N ALA A 148 -7.25 10.69 10.99
CA ALA A 148 -8.19 10.47 12.06
C ALA A 148 -8.13 11.56 13.15
N PRO A 149 -9.27 11.90 13.78
CA PRO A 149 -9.27 12.77 14.96
C PRO A 149 -8.34 12.22 16.07
N GLY A 150 -7.49 13.08 16.63
CA GLY A 150 -6.50 12.69 17.64
C GLY A 150 -5.26 11.96 17.10
N GLY A 151 -5.18 11.73 15.79
CA GLY A 151 -4.04 11.10 15.11
C GLY A 151 -3.95 9.58 15.28
N LEU A 152 -4.97 8.94 15.86
CA LEU A 152 -5.02 7.49 16.05
C LEU A 152 -5.12 6.76 14.72
N VAL A 153 -4.22 5.82 14.48
CA VAL A 153 -4.01 5.27 13.13
C VAL A 153 -4.39 3.79 13.01
N ILE A 154 -4.44 3.04 14.12
CA ILE A 154 -4.58 1.58 14.10
C ILE A 154 -5.84 1.08 13.43
N SER A 155 -7.00 1.67 13.68
CA SER A 155 -8.25 1.26 13.03
C SER A 155 -8.16 1.36 11.50
N GLN A 156 -7.57 2.44 11.00
CA GLN A 156 -7.38 2.67 9.57
C GLN A 156 -6.32 1.73 8.98
N LEU A 157 -5.25 1.44 9.72
CA LEU A 157 -4.21 0.49 9.28
C LEU A 157 -4.70 -0.95 9.24
N LEU A 158 -5.58 -1.36 10.17
CA LEU A 158 -6.19 -2.69 10.13
C LEU A 158 -7.10 -2.83 8.91
N GLU A 159 -7.90 -1.81 8.59
CA GLU A 159 -8.65 -1.79 7.34
C GLU A 159 -7.69 -1.87 6.15
N TRP A 160 -6.64 -1.05 6.12
CA TRP A 160 -5.61 -1.08 5.07
C TRP A 160 -5.01 -2.47 4.87
N LEU A 161 -4.63 -3.17 5.95
CA LEU A 161 -4.14 -4.55 5.85
C LEU A 161 -5.18 -5.48 5.21
N ARG A 162 -6.44 -5.41 5.64
CA ARG A 162 -7.52 -6.25 5.09
C ARG A 162 -7.79 -6.00 3.60
N TRP A 163 -7.56 -4.79 3.13
CA TRP A 163 -7.71 -4.44 1.71
C TRP A 163 -6.57 -4.98 0.83
N HIS A 164 -5.36 -5.10 1.36
CA HIS A 164 -4.17 -5.51 0.59
C HIS A 164 -3.74 -6.96 0.79
N PHE A 165 -4.08 -7.55 1.94
CA PHE A 165 -3.74 -8.93 2.32
C PHE A 165 -5.02 -9.76 2.48
N THR A 166 -5.50 -10.30 1.37
CA THR A 166 -6.80 -10.98 1.30
C THR A 166 -6.72 -12.49 1.60
N GLU A 167 -5.52 -13.04 1.75
CA GLU A 167 -5.25 -14.47 1.93
C GLU A 167 -6.00 -15.04 3.14
N GLY A 168 -5.99 -14.31 4.26
CA GLY A 168 -6.74 -14.70 5.46
C GLY A 168 -8.25 -14.76 5.23
N GLU A 169 -8.82 -13.84 4.45
CA GLU A 169 -10.25 -13.85 4.12
C GLU A 169 -10.61 -14.95 3.11
N GLN A 170 -9.72 -15.23 2.15
CA GLN A 170 -9.89 -16.31 1.18
C GLN A 170 -9.88 -17.67 1.88
N LEU A 171 -8.88 -17.93 2.72
CA LEU A 171 -8.79 -19.15 3.53
C LEU A 171 -10.01 -19.32 4.44
N PHE A 172 -10.49 -18.25 5.07
CA PHE A 172 -11.70 -18.30 5.88
C PHE A 172 -12.92 -18.75 5.06
N ALA A 173 -13.08 -18.19 3.85
CA ALA A 173 -14.19 -18.54 2.96
C ALA A 173 -14.10 -19.98 2.44
N GLU A 174 -12.89 -20.50 2.22
CA GLU A 174 -12.63 -21.89 1.82
C GLU A 174 -12.95 -22.85 2.96
N ILE A 175 -12.34 -22.66 4.13
CA ILE A 175 -12.50 -23.52 5.32
C ILE A 175 -13.95 -23.58 5.78
N THR A 176 -14.68 -22.45 5.77
CA THR A 176 -16.08 -22.40 6.22
C THR A 176 -17.03 -23.18 5.28
N ARG A 177 -16.62 -23.46 4.04
CA ARG A 177 -17.41 -24.25 3.09
C ARG A 177 -17.20 -25.75 3.26
N GLU A 178 -16.15 -26.17 3.97
CA GLU A 178 -15.87 -27.58 4.20
C GLU A 178 -16.82 -28.19 5.24
N GLU A 179 -17.06 -29.50 5.13
CA GLU A 179 -17.90 -30.23 6.09
C GLU A 179 -17.23 -30.37 7.46
N PHE A 180 -15.89 -30.44 7.50
CA PHE A 180 -15.09 -30.56 8.72
C PHE A 180 -13.98 -29.50 8.76
N PRO A 181 -14.32 -28.24 9.10
CA PRO A 181 -13.37 -27.12 9.10
C PRO A 181 -12.12 -27.36 9.96
N ASP A 182 -12.26 -28.05 11.09
CA ASP A 182 -11.19 -28.33 12.05
C ASP A 182 -10.10 -29.27 11.51
N GLN A 183 -10.40 -30.02 10.46
CA GLN A 183 -9.45 -30.95 9.83
C GLN A 183 -8.68 -30.32 8.67
N HIS A 184 -9.02 -29.09 8.28
CA HIS A 184 -8.31 -28.40 7.22
C HIS A 184 -6.85 -28.12 7.62
N VAL A 185 -5.92 -28.38 6.70
CA VAL A 185 -4.46 -28.31 6.97
C VAL A 185 -4.05 -26.93 7.48
N THR A 186 -4.67 -25.87 6.96
CA THR A 186 -4.37 -24.47 7.32
C THR A 186 -5.39 -23.86 8.29
N TYR A 187 -6.18 -24.69 9.00
CA TYR A 187 -7.21 -24.19 9.93
C TYR A 187 -6.63 -23.21 10.97
N TRP A 188 -5.54 -23.61 11.64
CA TRP A 188 -4.90 -22.78 12.66
C TRP A 188 -4.15 -21.58 12.06
N ASP A 189 -3.48 -21.76 10.92
CA ASP A 189 -2.84 -20.66 10.20
C ASP A 189 -3.84 -19.59 9.78
N CYS A 190 -5.03 -19.98 9.33
CA CYS A 190 -6.13 -19.07 9.03
C CYS A 190 -6.56 -18.31 10.29
N ILE A 191 -6.74 -18.99 11.43
CA ILE A 191 -7.06 -18.34 12.70
C ILE A 191 -6.00 -17.31 13.09
N TYR A 192 -4.71 -17.66 13.01
CA TYR A 192 -3.61 -16.76 13.34
C TYR A 192 -3.57 -15.55 12.40
N ARG A 193 -3.71 -15.76 11.07
CA ARG A 193 -3.75 -14.67 10.08
C ARG A 193 -4.91 -13.72 10.34
N LEU A 194 -6.11 -14.25 10.57
CA LEU A 194 -7.30 -13.44 10.88
C LEU A 194 -7.11 -12.65 12.18
N LEU A 195 -6.50 -13.25 13.20
CA LEU A 195 -6.23 -12.60 14.47
C LEU A 195 -5.20 -11.47 14.30
N LEU A 196 -4.10 -11.71 13.59
CA LEU A 196 -3.07 -10.70 13.28
C LEU A 196 -3.65 -9.51 12.50
N GLN A 197 -4.68 -9.72 11.69
CA GLN A 197 -5.44 -8.68 10.98
C GLN A 197 -6.58 -8.05 11.81
N GLY A 198 -6.74 -8.43 13.08
CA GLY A 198 -7.78 -7.92 13.98
C GLY A 198 -9.20 -8.40 13.67
N GLN A 199 -9.37 -9.47 12.88
CA GLN A 199 -10.67 -10.03 12.48
C GLN A 199 -11.22 -11.02 13.51
N VAL A 200 -11.38 -10.56 14.75
CA VAL A 200 -11.76 -11.39 15.89
C VAL A 200 -13.10 -12.10 15.70
N ASP A 201 -14.07 -11.45 15.04
CA ASP A 201 -15.37 -12.05 14.79
C ASP A 201 -15.27 -13.32 13.93
N LYS A 202 -14.41 -13.32 12.90
CA LYS A 202 -14.17 -14.50 12.06
C LYS A 202 -13.44 -15.61 12.82
N VAL A 203 -12.47 -15.25 13.65
CA VAL A 203 -11.78 -16.20 14.55
C VAL A 203 -12.79 -16.90 15.47
N ARG A 204 -13.71 -16.16 16.08
CA ARG A 204 -14.75 -16.72 16.94
C ARG A 204 -15.69 -17.67 16.19
N ILE A 205 -16.05 -17.34 14.94
CA ILE A 205 -16.84 -18.24 14.09
C ILE A 205 -16.10 -19.56 13.89
N LEU A 206 -14.83 -19.54 13.50
CA LEU A 206 -14.04 -20.76 13.30
C LEU A 206 -13.91 -21.57 14.59
N LEU A 207 -13.58 -20.92 15.72
CA LEU A 207 -13.44 -21.61 17.01
C LEU A 207 -14.76 -22.23 17.49
N SER A 208 -15.91 -21.60 17.19
CA SER A 208 -17.22 -22.12 17.56
C SER A 208 -17.61 -23.41 16.83
N GLN A 209 -17.00 -23.65 15.66
CA GLN A 209 -17.19 -24.86 14.87
C GLN A 209 -16.25 -26.00 15.30
N HIS A 210 -15.24 -25.72 16.12
CA HIS A 210 -14.29 -26.73 16.58
C HIS A 210 -14.97 -27.76 17.51
N PRO A 211 -14.72 -29.07 17.37
CA PRO A 211 -15.37 -30.11 18.19
C PRO A 211 -15.18 -29.91 19.70
N SER A 212 -14.02 -29.38 20.10
CA SER A 212 -13.66 -29.10 21.49
C SER A 212 -14.21 -27.76 22.03
N PHE A 213 -15.07 -27.04 21.29
CA PHE A 213 -15.56 -25.72 21.70
C PHE A 213 -16.24 -25.72 23.07
N ARG A 214 -16.85 -26.84 23.48
CA ARG A 214 -17.51 -26.98 24.80
C ARG A 214 -16.55 -27.12 25.98
N ILE A 215 -15.26 -27.27 25.75
CA ILE A 215 -14.24 -27.33 26.81
C ILE A 215 -14.04 -25.93 27.38
N ASP A 216 -13.83 -25.84 28.70
CA ASP A 216 -13.67 -24.57 29.43
C ASP A 216 -12.62 -23.64 28.80
N ALA A 217 -11.47 -24.19 28.35
CA ALA A 217 -10.44 -23.41 27.69
C ALA A 217 -10.92 -22.70 26.40
N PHE A 218 -11.77 -23.35 25.58
CA PHE A 218 -12.33 -22.74 24.38
C PHE A 218 -13.39 -21.68 24.72
N GLN A 219 -14.25 -21.95 25.72
CA GLN A 219 -15.25 -20.99 26.20
C GLN A 219 -14.61 -19.75 26.79
N SER A 220 -13.54 -19.94 27.58
CA SER A 220 -12.75 -18.86 28.16
C SER A 220 -12.09 -18.02 27.08
N MET A 221 -11.50 -18.65 26.05
CA MET A 221 -10.94 -17.94 24.91
C MET A 221 -12.01 -17.14 24.13
N ASP A 222 -13.18 -17.73 23.85
CA ASP A 222 -14.27 -17.00 23.20
C ASP A 222 -14.72 -15.78 24.01
N GLU A 223 -14.76 -15.91 25.34
CA GLU A 223 -15.11 -14.80 26.22
C GLU A 223 -14.12 -13.64 26.13
N VAL A 224 -12.82 -13.93 26.15
CA VAL A 224 -11.76 -12.93 26.02
C VAL A 224 -11.81 -12.25 24.65
N LEU A 225 -11.94 -13.03 23.57
CA LEU A 225 -12.05 -12.53 22.21
C LEU A 225 -13.29 -11.63 22.03
N ARG A 226 -14.44 -12.05 22.56
CA ARG A 226 -15.69 -11.28 22.50
C ARG A 226 -15.60 -9.94 23.22
N LYS A 227 -14.82 -9.86 24.30
CA LYS A 227 -14.63 -8.64 25.09
C LYS A 227 -13.56 -7.70 24.53
N MET A 228 -12.84 -8.09 23.48
CA MET A 228 -11.74 -7.30 22.92
C MET A 228 -12.22 -5.89 22.52
N PRO A 229 -11.67 -4.83 23.14
CA PRO A 229 -12.04 -3.47 22.78
C PRO A 229 -11.46 -3.11 21.41
N LEU A 230 -12.32 -2.70 20.48
CA LEU A 230 -11.91 -2.14 19.19
C LEU A 230 -12.24 -0.64 19.16
N PHE A 231 -11.26 0.18 18.77
CA PHE A 231 -11.50 1.61 18.62
C PHE A 231 -12.23 1.87 17.29
N SER A 232 -13.55 2.05 17.36
CA SER A 232 -14.35 2.45 16.21
C SER A 232 -14.66 3.95 16.28
N GLN A 233 -14.24 4.71 15.27
CA GLN A 233 -14.53 6.14 15.16
C GLN A 233 -16.03 6.46 15.04
N LEU A 234 -16.85 5.46 14.71
CA LEU A 234 -18.30 5.56 14.61
C LEU A 234 -18.99 5.53 15.99
N GLN A 235 -18.33 5.00 17.02
CA GLN A 235 -18.85 5.00 18.39
C GLN A 235 -18.67 6.38 19.02
N ARG A 236 -19.61 7.29 18.72
CA ARG A 236 -19.70 8.61 19.36
C ARG A 236 -19.87 8.43 20.88
N GLY A 237 -18.84 8.72 21.66
CA GLY A 237 -18.96 8.82 23.13
C GLY A 237 -17.73 8.42 23.91
N ASN A 238 -16.91 7.49 23.41
CA ASN A 238 -15.74 7.01 24.16
C ASN A 238 -14.55 7.93 23.93
N SER A 239 -14.00 8.49 25.01
CA SER A 239 -12.73 9.21 24.93
C SER A 239 -11.58 8.24 24.66
N VAL A 240 -10.47 8.72 24.09
CA VAL A 240 -9.25 7.91 23.89
C VAL A 240 -8.78 7.32 25.21
N ALA A 241 -8.88 8.07 26.31
CA ALA A 241 -8.51 7.60 27.65
C ALA A 241 -9.43 6.48 28.17
N GLU A 242 -10.74 6.55 27.90
CA GLU A 242 -11.68 5.50 28.29
C GLU A 242 -11.43 4.21 27.50
N PHE A 243 -11.17 4.33 26.20
CA PHE A 243 -10.77 3.20 25.37
C PHE A 243 -9.47 2.57 25.89
N ASP A 244 -8.43 3.38 26.12
CA ASP A 244 -7.13 2.95 26.64
C ASP A 244 -7.26 2.22 27.98
N MET A 245 -8.13 2.72 28.88
CA MET A 245 -8.43 2.06 30.16
C MET A 245 -9.11 0.70 29.95
N LYS A 246 -10.14 0.62 29.10
CA LYS A 246 -10.84 -0.65 28.79
C LYS A 246 -9.89 -1.67 28.15
N TRP A 247 -9.05 -1.20 27.24
CA TRP A 247 -8.07 -2.04 26.56
C TRP A 247 -7.01 -2.58 27.52
N ARG A 248 -6.45 -1.75 28.40
CA ARG A 248 -5.52 -2.22 29.45
C ARG A 248 -6.17 -3.24 30.37
N HIS A 249 -7.40 -2.96 30.83
CA HIS A 249 -8.12 -3.90 31.69
C HIS A 249 -8.38 -5.26 30.99
N TRP A 250 -8.72 -5.24 29.70
CA TRP A 250 -8.85 -6.44 28.89
C TRP A 250 -7.51 -7.17 28.74
N LYS A 251 -6.42 -6.43 28.49
CA LYS A 251 -5.08 -7.00 28.39
C LYS A 251 -4.63 -7.66 29.69
N ASP A 252 -4.86 -7.01 30.84
CA ASP A 252 -4.58 -7.57 32.16
C ASP A 252 -5.39 -8.86 32.41
N ASP A 253 -6.61 -8.99 31.87
CA ASP A 253 -7.38 -10.24 31.91
C ASP A 253 -6.76 -11.33 31.05
N CYS A 254 -6.26 -11.00 29.85
CA CYS A 254 -5.55 -11.94 28.98
C CYS A 254 -4.28 -12.46 29.67
N GLU A 255 -3.46 -11.56 30.22
CA GLU A 255 -2.20 -11.90 30.89
C GLU A 255 -2.45 -12.78 32.11
N ARG A 256 -3.44 -12.45 32.95
CA ARG A 256 -3.81 -13.30 34.10
C ARG A 256 -4.25 -14.71 33.72
N ARG A 257 -5.02 -14.87 32.63
CA ARG A 257 -5.47 -16.19 32.15
C ARG A 257 -4.33 -17.00 31.53
N LEU A 258 -3.39 -16.33 30.88
CA LEU A 258 -2.17 -16.98 30.37
C LEU A 258 -1.26 -17.44 31.51
N GLU A 259 -1.03 -16.59 32.52
CA GLU A 259 -0.21 -16.89 33.70
C GLU A 259 -0.80 -18.00 34.58
N SER A 260 -2.14 -18.08 34.67
CA SER A 260 -2.82 -19.17 35.39
C SER A 260 -2.70 -20.53 34.69
N GLY A 261 -2.18 -20.57 33.47
CA GLY A 261 -2.03 -21.78 32.67
C GLY A 261 -3.36 -22.33 32.15
N GLU A 262 -4.39 -21.49 32.03
CA GLU A 262 -5.74 -21.90 31.62
C GLU A 262 -5.78 -22.55 30.22
N PHE A 263 -4.82 -22.18 29.36
CA PHE A 263 -4.70 -22.68 27.98
C PHE A 263 -3.59 -23.72 27.79
N ALA A 264 -2.86 -24.11 28.85
CA ALA A 264 -1.67 -24.96 28.74
C ALA A 264 -1.95 -26.36 28.14
N ALA A 265 -3.20 -26.85 28.25
CA ALA A 265 -3.62 -28.12 27.67
C ALA A 265 -3.86 -28.06 26.15
N ALA A 266 -3.98 -26.86 25.57
CA ALA A 266 -4.28 -26.63 24.16
C ALA A 266 -3.26 -25.65 23.56
N PRO A 267 -2.17 -26.14 22.93
CA PRO A 267 -1.06 -25.29 22.49
C PRO A 267 -1.49 -24.20 21.51
N ASN A 268 -2.47 -24.49 20.66
CA ASN A 268 -2.96 -23.50 19.70
C ASN A 268 -3.73 -22.35 20.38
N LEU A 269 -4.47 -22.63 21.46
CA LEU A 269 -5.13 -21.59 22.26
C LEU A 269 -4.11 -20.82 23.10
N ASP A 270 -3.07 -21.48 23.59
CA ASP A 270 -1.93 -20.83 24.26
C ASP A 270 -1.26 -19.82 23.32
N THR A 271 -1.02 -20.20 22.06
CA THR A 271 -0.52 -19.26 21.03
C THR A 271 -1.47 -18.09 20.81
N ILE A 272 -2.79 -18.31 20.72
CA ILE A 272 -3.76 -17.21 20.63
C ILE A 272 -3.64 -16.29 21.85
N ALA A 273 -3.62 -16.84 23.06
CA ALA A 273 -3.50 -16.06 24.29
C ALA A 273 -2.22 -15.21 24.31
N ARG A 274 -1.08 -15.76 23.88
CA ARG A 274 0.19 -15.03 23.77
C ARG A 274 0.14 -13.90 22.73
N ILE A 275 -0.53 -14.11 21.59
CA ILE A 275 -0.79 -13.03 20.61
C ILE A 275 -1.59 -11.91 21.28
N LEU A 276 -2.68 -12.26 21.98
CA LEU A 276 -3.55 -11.28 22.67
C LEU A 276 -2.80 -10.48 23.74
N CYS A 277 -1.87 -11.11 24.46
CA CYS A 277 -0.99 -10.44 25.43
C CYS A 277 0.09 -9.57 24.76
N GLY A 278 0.33 -9.77 23.47
CA GLY A 278 1.31 -9.00 22.70
C GLY A 278 2.76 -9.45 22.94
N GLU A 279 3.00 -10.74 23.23
CA GLU A 279 4.36 -11.28 23.46
C GLU A 279 5.22 -11.21 22.18
N ASP A 280 6.38 -10.54 22.24
CA ASP A 280 7.25 -10.33 21.07
C ASP A 280 7.72 -11.63 20.39
N ARG A 281 7.94 -12.68 21.19
CA ARG A 281 8.41 -13.99 20.69
C ARG A 281 7.40 -14.61 19.72
N VAL A 282 6.12 -14.54 20.04
CA VAL A 282 5.08 -15.13 19.21
C VAL A 282 4.93 -14.42 17.86
N PHE A 283 5.14 -13.10 17.81
CA PHE A 283 5.19 -12.40 16.52
C PHE A 283 6.40 -12.80 15.68
N SER A 284 7.51 -13.16 16.31
CA SER A 284 8.70 -13.65 15.63
C SER A 284 8.46 -15.06 15.07
N ASP A 285 7.79 -15.92 15.85
CA ASP A 285 7.41 -17.28 15.44
C ASP A 285 6.37 -17.28 14.30
N LEU A 286 5.46 -16.29 14.29
CA LEU A 286 4.39 -16.16 13.28
C LEU A 286 4.74 -15.17 12.15
N LYS A 287 5.99 -14.72 12.04
CA LYS A 287 6.40 -13.71 11.05
C LYS A 287 6.07 -14.13 9.61
N ASP A 288 6.17 -15.42 9.31
CA ASP A 288 5.92 -15.97 7.97
C ASP A 288 4.43 -15.86 7.59
N LEU A 289 3.52 -15.86 8.57
CA LEU A 289 2.08 -15.63 8.34
C LEU A 289 1.76 -14.14 8.11
N CYS A 290 2.61 -13.24 8.61
CA CYS A 290 2.49 -11.81 8.32
C CYS A 290 2.98 -11.46 6.92
N GLU A 291 3.94 -12.22 6.39
CA GLU A 291 4.64 -12.06 5.09
C GLU A 291 5.48 -10.78 4.96
N THR A 292 5.11 -9.72 5.67
CA THR A 292 5.74 -8.40 5.58
C THR A 292 5.92 -7.75 6.95
N TRP A 293 6.97 -6.93 7.07
CA TRP A 293 7.28 -6.23 8.33
C TRP A 293 6.18 -5.23 8.73
N TYR A 294 5.48 -4.63 7.77
CA TYR A 294 4.44 -3.65 8.03
C TYR A 294 3.12 -4.31 8.44
N HIS A 295 2.82 -5.53 7.98
CA HIS A 295 1.73 -6.34 8.54
C HIS A 295 2.03 -6.63 10.02
N MET A 296 3.21 -7.19 10.31
CA MET A 296 3.61 -7.49 11.68
C MET A 296 3.59 -6.23 12.58
N LEU A 297 4.06 -5.08 12.08
CA LEU A 297 4.03 -3.81 12.81
C LEU A 297 2.62 -3.45 13.27
N VAL A 298 1.64 -3.47 12.36
CA VAL A 298 0.26 -3.12 12.68
C VAL A 298 -0.35 -4.12 13.67
N SER A 299 -0.08 -5.42 13.50
CA SER A 299 -0.51 -6.47 14.43
C SER A 299 0.10 -6.26 15.82
N LYS A 300 1.40 -5.96 15.93
CA LYS A 300 2.05 -5.64 17.21
C LYS A 300 1.41 -4.41 17.85
N MET A 301 1.15 -3.35 17.08
CA MET A 301 0.51 -2.16 17.64
C MET A 301 -0.91 -2.43 18.13
N LEU A 302 -1.67 -3.31 17.50
CA LEU A 302 -3.00 -3.71 17.99
C LEU A 302 -2.94 -4.34 19.40
N TYR A 303 -1.96 -5.20 19.66
CA TYR A 303 -1.83 -5.96 20.93
C TYR A 303 -0.85 -5.35 21.96
N GLN A 304 -0.04 -4.38 21.55
CA GLN A 304 0.91 -3.70 22.44
C GLN A 304 0.52 -2.23 22.72
N LYS A 305 0.02 -1.49 21.73
CA LYS A 305 -0.25 -0.05 21.86
C LYS A 305 -1.30 0.46 20.84
N PRO A 306 -2.59 0.18 21.03
CA PRO A 306 -3.64 0.53 20.06
C PRO A 306 -3.89 2.04 19.94
N THR A 307 -3.40 2.84 20.91
CA THR A 307 -3.50 4.30 20.95
C THR A 307 -2.33 5.02 20.31
N VAL A 308 -1.48 4.31 19.54
CA VAL A 308 -0.37 4.92 18.80
C VAL A 308 -0.87 5.92 17.77
N LYS A 309 -0.17 7.04 17.66
CA LYS A 309 -0.43 8.08 16.67
C LYS A 309 0.35 7.81 15.39
N SER A 310 -0.16 8.28 14.26
CA SER A 310 0.50 8.14 12.97
C SER A 310 1.95 8.63 13.00
N VAL A 311 2.19 9.82 13.56
CA VAL A 311 3.54 10.41 13.69
C VAL A 311 4.52 9.60 14.54
N ASP A 312 4.03 8.74 15.42
CA ASP A 312 4.86 7.94 16.33
C ASP A 312 5.15 6.53 15.77
N LEU A 313 4.62 6.17 14.59
CA LEU A 313 4.80 4.83 14.01
C LEU A 313 6.28 4.49 13.79
N HIS A 314 7.07 5.46 13.32
CA HIS A 314 8.49 5.27 13.00
C HIS A 314 9.32 4.71 14.16
N TYR A 315 8.94 4.98 15.42
CA TYR A 315 9.63 4.42 16.59
C TYR A 315 9.55 2.90 16.71
N TYR A 316 8.54 2.27 16.11
CA TYR A 316 8.30 0.82 16.20
C TYR A 316 8.72 0.06 14.93
N VAL A 317 8.99 0.79 13.84
CA VAL A 317 9.31 0.20 12.53
C VAL A 317 10.61 -0.62 12.59
N GLN A 318 11.67 -0.08 13.20
CA GLN A 318 13.00 -0.73 13.16
C GLN A 318 12.98 -2.13 13.77
N THR A 319 12.31 -2.31 14.92
CA THR A 319 12.16 -3.63 15.55
C THR A 319 11.49 -4.64 14.62
N CYS A 320 10.46 -4.21 13.86
CA CYS A 320 9.78 -5.09 12.94
C CYS A 320 10.59 -5.37 11.69
N MET A 321 11.35 -4.38 11.20
CA MET A 321 12.24 -4.56 10.06
C MET A 321 13.38 -5.53 10.39
N ASP A 322 13.96 -5.46 11.59
CA ASP A 322 15.09 -6.32 11.97
C ASP A 322 14.74 -7.81 11.96
N GLU A 323 13.50 -8.17 12.30
CA GLU A 323 12.99 -9.55 12.21
C GLU A 323 12.90 -10.07 10.76
N PHE A 324 12.57 -9.19 9.81
CA PHE A 324 12.44 -9.50 8.38
C PHE A 324 13.74 -9.29 7.59
N ARG A 325 14.73 -8.57 8.14
CA ARG A 325 16.01 -8.23 7.48
C ARG A 325 16.96 -9.43 7.30
N SER A 326 16.56 -10.64 7.69
CA SER A 326 17.37 -11.86 7.52
C SER A 326 17.60 -12.26 6.05
N ASP A 327 16.82 -11.73 5.09
CA ASP A 327 16.92 -12.09 3.65
C ASP A 327 17.56 -11.02 2.72
N GLY A 328 18.20 -9.99 3.29
CA GLY A 328 19.30 -9.28 2.60
C GLY A 328 18.98 -8.33 1.44
N ARG A 329 17.72 -8.09 1.05
CA ARG A 329 17.36 -6.98 0.16
C ARG A 329 16.15 -6.22 0.71
N LYS A 330 16.33 -4.92 0.99
CA LYS A 330 15.19 -4.00 1.10
C LYS A 330 14.50 -3.99 -0.27
N GLY A 331 13.24 -4.41 -0.33
CA GLY A 331 12.45 -4.18 -1.53
C GLY A 331 12.36 -2.68 -1.78
N GLU A 332 12.33 -2.25 -3.04
CA GLU A 332 12.20 -0.82 -3.36
C GLU A 332 10.90 -0.22 -2.77
N MET A 333 9.85 -1.05 -2.67
CA MET A 333 8.61 -0.75 -1.96
C MET A 333 8.82 -0.51 -0.45
N ASP A 334 9.68 -1.29 0.21
CA ASP A 334 9.93 -1.13 1.66
C ASP A 334 10.56 0.23 1.98
N SER A 335 11.42 0.74 1.09
CA SER A 335 11.99 2.09 1.21
C SER A 335 10.89 3.15 1.21
N ILE A 336 9.97 3.06 0.25
CA ILE A 336 8.86 4.01 0.11
C ILE A 336 7.96 3.97 1.35
N LEU A 337 7.57 2.79 1.82
CA LEU A 337 6.70 2.64 2.98
C LEU A 337 7.38 3.11 4.27
N LEU A 338 8.67 2.85 4.42
CA LEU A 338 9.47 3.36 5.54
C LEU A 338 9.48 4.89 5.54
N SER A 339 9.84 5.52 4.42
CA SER A 339 9.83 6.98 4.29
C SER A 339 8.44 7.55 4.56
N ALA A 340 7.37 6.84 4.18
CA ALA A 340 6.02 7.26 4.49
C ALA A 340 5.72 7.23 5.99
N MET A 341 6.08 6.15 6.69
CA MET A 341 5.91 6.04 8.14
C MET A 341 6.82 7.00 8.94
N GLU A 342 7.95 7.42 8.36
CA GLU A 342 8.84 8.47 8.88
C GLU A 342 8.37 9.89 8.54
N PHE A 343 7.24 10.04 7.83
CA PHE A 343 6.67 11.31 7.39
C PHE A 343 7.57 12.11 6.41
N ASP A 344 8.51 11.45 5.73
CA ASP A 344 9.33 12.06 4.68
C ASP A 344 8.66 11.94 3.30
N ILE A 345 7.72 12.85 3.06
CA ILE A 345 6.95 12.87 1.80
C ILE A 345 7.82 13.16 0.57
N LEU A 346 8.90 13.91 0.71
CA LEU A 346 9.78 14.23 -0.41
C LEU A 346 10.52 12.97 -0.87
N GLN A 347 10.98 12.16 0.09
CA GLN A 347 11.61 10.89 -0.19
C GLN A 347 10.61 9.88 -0.79
N VAL A 348 9.35 9.84 -0.30
CA VAL A 348 8.27 9.05 -0.91
C VAL A 348 8.07 9.42 -2.39
N ILE A 349 7.95 10.72 -2.69
CA ILE A 349 7.77 11.20 -4.07
C ILE A 349 8.95 10.78 -4.96
N LYS A 350 10.18 10.95 -4.45
CA LYS A 350 11.40 10.60 -5.18
C LYS A 350 11.48 9.11 -5.45
N ASP A 351 11.26 8.26 -4.45
CA ASP A 351 11.37 6.82 -4.61
C ASP A 351 10.23 6.26 -5.48
N CYS A 352 8.99 6.77 -5.32
CA CYS A 352 7.90 6.43 -6.23
C CYS A 352 8.20 6.79 -7.70
N SER A 353 8.89 7.90 -7.95
CA SER A 353 9.29 8.28 -9.32
C SER A 353 10.24 7.28 -9.98
N ALA A 354 11.06 6.61 -9.17
CA ALA A 354 12.02 5.61 -9.65
C ALA A 354 11.37 4.23 -9.80
N VAL A 355 10.49 3.85 -8.87
CA VAL A 355 9.93 2.49 -8.78
C VAL A 355 8.66 2.30 -9.62
N LEU A 356 7.73 3.26 -9.60
CA LEU A 356 6.39 3.08 -10.18
C LEU A 356 6.29 3.40 -11.68
N SER A 357 7.42 3.34 -12.39
CA SER A 357 7.55 3.47 -13.85
C SER A 357 6.50 4.41 -14.47
N GLY A 358 6.76 5.72 -14.35
CA GLY A 358 5.87 6.77 -14.84
C GLY A 358 5.66 7.90 -13.83
N TRP A 359 5.80 9.13 -14.31
CA TRP A 359 5.60 10.34 -13.51
C TRP A 359 4.14 10.59 -13.11
N TRP A 360 3.20 9.72 -13.52
CA TRP A 360 1.78 9.87 -13.24
C TRP A 360 1.48 9.87 -11.74
N PHE A 361 1.99 8.89 -10.99
CA PHE A 361 1.75 8.83 -9.54
C PHE A 361 2.23 10.11 -8.86
N VAL A 362 3.46 10.50 -9.18
CA VAL A 362 4.12 11.69 -8.62
C VAL A 362 3.36 12.96 -8.96
N ALA A 363 2.93 13.13 -10.21
CA ALA A 363 2.18 14.31 -10.65
C ALA A 363 0.84 14.43 -9.93
N MET A 364 0.10 13.33 -9.80
CA MET A 364 -1.19 13.33 -9.12
C MET A 364 -1.00 13.56 -7.61
N TYR A 365 -0.10 12.82 -6.99
CA TYR A 365 0.15 12.88 -5.55
C TYR A 365 0.69 14.24 -5.10
N THR A 366 1.66 14.81 -5.82
CA THR A 366 2.18 16.17 -5.55
C THR A 366 1.07 17.20 -5.64
N SER A 367 0.16 17.05 -6.60
CA SER A 367 -0.97 17.97 -6.72
C SER A 367 -1.93 17.89 -5.52
N PHE A 368 -2.27 16.67 -5.05
CA PHE A 368 -3.03 16.48 -3.82
C PHE A 368 -2.34 17.09 -2.60
N PHE A 369 -1.03 16.89 -2.48
CA PHE A 369 -0.23 17.46 -1.41
C PHE A 369 -0.23 18.98 -1.44
N CYS A 370 -0.07 19.60 -2.62
CA CYS A 370 -0.16 21.06 -2.75
C CYS A 370 -1.54 21.61 -2.33
N PHE A 371 -2.63 20.92 -2.67
CA PHE A 371 -3.96 21.29 -2.19
C PHE A 371 -4.08 21.14 -0.67
N GLN A 372 -3.54 20.07 -0.09
CA GLN A 372 -3.55 19.83 1.36
C GLN A 372 -2.72 20.88 2.12
N CYS A 373 -1.50 21.19 1.68
CA CYS A 373 -0.69 22.25 2.27
C CYS A 373 -1.43 23.60 2.22
N SER A 374 -2.14 23.90 1.13
CA SER A 374 -2.94 25.13 1.03
C SER A 374 -4.03 25.22 2.12
N VAL A 375 -4.60 24.08 2.53
CA VAL A 375 -5.55 24.00 3.66
C VAL A 375 -4.84 24.23 4.99
N GLU A 376 -3.70 23.57 5.23
CA GLU A 376 -2.96 23.66 6.50
C GLU A 376 -2.39 25.06 6.73
N TRP A 377 -1.83 25.71 5.70
CA TRP A 377 -1.34 27.08 5.79
C TRP A 377 -2.46 28.10 6.04
N MET A 378 -3.66 27.91 5.47
CA MET A 378 -4.82 28.78 5.78
C MET A 378 -5.34 28.59 7.21
N VAL A 379 -5.27 27.37 7.75
CA VAL A 379 -5.70 27.05 9.13
C VAL A 379 -4.71 27.64 10.15
N VAL A 380 -3.40 27.61 9.86
CA VAL A 380 -2.36 28.16 10.74
C VAL A 380 -2.30 29.70 10.69
N CYS A 381 -2.68 30.33 9.57
CA CYS A 381 -2.60 31.78 9.36
C CYS A 381 -3.92 32.56 9.50
N SER A 382 -4.92 32.06 10.25
CA SER A 382 -6.15 32.83 10.54
C SER A 382 -6.12 33.52 11.92
N PRO A 383 -5.59 34.76 12.07
CA PRO A 383 -5.98 35.65 13.15
C PRO A 383 -7.30 36.37 12.83
N PRO A 384 -8.07 36.83 13.85
CA PRO A 384 -9.23 37.67 13.63
C PRO A 384 -8.74 39.06 13.19
N ASP A 385 -9.34 39.57 12.13
CA ASP A 385 -9.18 40.90 11.55
C ASP A 385 -7.94 41.21 10.68
N ARG A 386 -8.29 41.77 9.51
CA ARG A 386 -7.52 42.57 8.52
C ARG A 386 -6.79 41.82 7.40
N TYR A 387 -7.46 41.86 6.25
CA TYR A 387 -6.92 42.12 4.90
C TYR A 387 -5.40 41.99 4.75
N SER A 388 -4.94 40.80 4.38
CA SER A 388 -3.80 40.63 3.45
C SER A 388 -3.78 39.18 2.94
N ALA A 389 -4.16 39.01 1.67
CA ALA A 389 -4.04 37.73 0.98
C ALA A 389 -2.55 37.47 0.64
N PRO A 390 -1.99 36.28 0.90
CA PRO A 390 -0.66 35.93 0.41
C PRO A 390 -0.71 35.53 -1.06
N LEU A 391 0.17 36.14 -1.85
CA LEU A 391 0.47 35.83 -3.25
C LEU A 391 1.07 34.42 -3.39
N TRP A 392 0.25 33.40 -3.61
CA TRP A 392 0.70 32.09 -4.13
C TRP A 392 -0.18 31.54 -5.27
N THR A 393 -1.08 32.36 -5.82
CA THR A 393 -1.87 32.01 -7.02
C THR A 393 -1.18 32.32 -8.35
N ALA A 394 0.06 32.84 -8.35
CA ALA A 394 0.81 33.15 -9.57
C ALA A 394 1.82 32.04 -9.89
N GLY A 395 1.33 30.91 -10.42
CA GLY A 395 2.22 29.82 -10.84
C GLY A 395 1.58 28.70 -11.66
N ILE A 396 0.26 28.69 -11.86
CA ILE A 396 -0.39 27.77 -12.81
C ILE A 396 -0.62 28.55 -14.11
N SER A 397 0.44 28.66 -14.90
CA SER A 397 0.37 29.17 -16.27
C SER A 397 -0.34 28.16 -17.18
N GLN A 398 -1.31 28.66 -17.93
CA GLN A 398 -2.24 27.98 -18.84
C GLN A 398 -1.61 27.24 -20.04
N ASN A 399 -0.32 26.94 -20.06
CA ASN A 399 0.29 26.26 -21.20
C ASN A 399 0.74 24.86 -20.81
N GLY A 400 -0.12 23.90 -21.14
CA GLY A 400 0.21 22.49 -21.13
C GLY A 400 1.36 22.20 -22.09
N VAL A 401 2.55 22.05 -21.54
CA VAL A 401 3.66 21.27 -22.11
C VAL A 401 4.46 20.74 -20.92
N TRP A 402 4.35 19.44 -20.67
CA TRP A 402 5.31 18.72 -19.83
C TRP A 402 6.49 18.33 -20.73
N TYR A 403 7.70 18.64 -20.30
CA TYR A 403 8.93 18.03 -20.82
C TYR A 403 9.42 16.99 -19.83
#